data_AF-A0A0K8T847-F1
#
_entry.id   AF-A0A0K8T847-F1
#
_cell.length_a   1.000
_cell.length_b   1.000
_cell.length_c   1.000
_cell.angle_alpha   90.00
_cell.angle_beta   90.00
_cell.angle_gamma   90.00
#
_symmetry.space_group_name_H-M   'P 1'
#
loop_
_entity.id
_entity.type
_entity.pdbx_description
1 polymer ?
#
loop_
_entity_poly.entity_id
_entity_poly.type
_entity_poly.pdbx_seq_one_letter_code
_entity_poly.pdbx_strand_id
1 'polypeptide(L)'
;VNTSVSAVHVRTNVYDRAPEVIAGIKWSSHLDDIFISNYKQDPSLSWQYFGSSTGFMRQFPAMKWQHSPTTAPVDLYDCRTRSWYIEAATSPKDILILVDNSGSMM
;
A
#
# COMPACT_ATOMS: atom_id res chain seq x y z
N VAL A 1 3.24 -17.27 7.48
CA VAL A 1 2.54 -15.98 7.70
C VAL A 1 2.10 -15.93 9.15
N ASN A 2 2.07 -14.76 9.78
CA ASN A 2 1.70 -14.61 11.18
C ASN A 2 0.27 -14.03 11.26
N THR A 3 -0.66 -14.79 11.83
CA THR A 3 -2.09 -14.45 11.95
C THR A 3 -2.43 -13.71 13.24
N SER A 4 -1.44 -13.40 14.08
CA SER A 4 -1.64 -12.63 15.32
C SER A 4 -1.37 -11.14 15.15
N VAL A 5 -0.69 -10.74 14.09
CA VAL A 5 -0.31 -9.34 13.83
C VAL A 5 -0.42 -9.02 12.35
N SER A 6 -0.47 -7.73 12.02
CA SER A 6 -0.35 -7.24 10.65
C SER A 6 1.07 -6.71 10.38
N ALA A 7 1.43 -6.63 9.10
CA ALA A 7 2.69 -6.05 8.65
C ALA A 7 2.42 -4.67 8.03
N VAL A 8 3.34 -3.73 8.23
CA VAL A 8 3.31 -2.44 7.55
C VAL A 8 4.42 -2.40 6.52
N HIS A 9 4.06 -2.07 5.29
CA HIS A 9 4.97 -1.80 4.20
C HIS A 9 4.98 -0.29 3.94
N VAL A 10 6.16 0.32 3.98
CA VAL A 10 6.38 1.72 3.62
C VAL A 10 7.23 1.74 2.35
N ARG A 11 6.80 2.52 1.37
CA ARG A 11 7.53 2.66 0.11
C ARG A 11 8.90 3.30 0.31
N THR A 12 9.88 2.87 -0.48
CA THR A 12 11.27 3.34 -0.41
C THR A 12 11.43 4.86 -0.60
N ASN A 13 10.53 5.53 -1.33
CA ASN A 13 10.56 6.98 -1.53
C ASN A 13 9.78 7.79 -0.47
N VAL A 14 9.17 7.10 0.50
CA VAL A 14 8.45 7.71 1.63
C VAL A 14 9.33 7.58 2.87
N TYR A 15 9.57 8.70 3.56
CA TYR A 15 10.31 8.67 4.82
C TYR A 15 9.41 8.10 5.93
N ASP A 16 9.77 6.92 6.41
CA ASP A 16 9.02 6.17 7.43
C ASP A 16 8.88 6.90 8.77
N ARG A 17 9.83 7.78 9.10
CA ARG A 17 9.80 8.61 10.31
C ARG A 17 9.13 9.98 10.11
N ALA A 18 8.51 10.23 8.96
CA ALA A 18 7.72 11.44 8.78
C ALA A 18 6.56 11.45 9.80
N PRO A 19 6.26 12.60 10.46
CA PRO A 19 5.22 12.66 11.49
C PRO A 19 3.84 12.16 11.02
N GLU A 20 3.47 12.49 9.78
CA GLU A 20 2.20 12.06 9.18
C GLU A 20 2.14 10.54 8.94
N VAL A 21 3.26 9.92 8.56
CA VAL A 21 3.37 8.48 8.33
C VAL A 21 3.27 7.74 9.67
N ILE A 22 4.02 8.18 10.69
CA ILE A 22 3.95 7.60 12.04
C ILE A 22 2.52 7.74 12.61
N ALA A 23 1.91 8.92 12.48
CA ALA A 23 0.55 9.16 12.96
C ALA A 23 -0.45 8.23 12.26
N GLY A 24 -0.35 8.05 10.94
CA GLY A 24 -1.18 7.12 10.19
C GLY A 24 -0.95 5.65 10.58
N ILE A 25 0.30 5.24 10.78
CA ILE A 25 0.63 3.87 11.22
C ILE A 25 0.04 3.61 12.61
N LYS A 26 0.14 4.56 13.53
CA LYS A 26 -0.43 4.48 14.88
C LYS A 26 -1.96 4.49 14.84
N TRP A 27 -2.57 5.32 14.02
CA TRP A 27 -4.03 5.32 13.86
C TRP A 27 -4.52 3.97 13.29
N SER A 28 -3.84 3.44 12.27
CA SER A 28 -4.22 2.17 11.62
C SER A 28 -3.99 0.92 12.47
N SER A 29 -3.32 1.00 13.64
CA SER A 29 -3.16 -0.15 14.53
C SER A 29 -4.49 -0.66 15.08
N HIS A 30 -5.51 0.20 15.17
CA HIS A 30 -6.86 -0.19 15.58
C HIS A 30 -7.54 -1.16 14.59
N LEU A 31 -7.00 -1.29 13.37
CA LEU A 31 -7.50 -2.25 12.38
C LEU A 31 -7.04 -3.69 12.67
N ASP A 32 -6.00 -3.89 13.50
CA ASP A 32 -5.45 -5.22 13.76
C ASP A 32 -6.48 -6.14 14.41
N ASP A 33 -7.23 -5.65 15.41
CA ASP A 33 -8.29 -6.41 16.09
C ASP A 33 -9.42 -6.79 15.12
N ILE A 34 -9.75 -5.89 14.19
CA ILE A 34 -10.77 -6.11 13.16
C ILE A 34 -10.29 -7.19 12.19
N PHE A 35 -9.05 -7.10 11.71
CA PHE A 35 -8.49 -8.11 10.81
C PHE A 35 -8.46 -9.50 11.43
N ILE A 36 -8.05 -9.60 12.70
CA ILE A 36 -8.05 -10.85 13.47
C ILE A 36 -9.48 -11.38 13.64
N SER A 37 -10.43 -10.52 13.99
CA SER A 37 -11.85 -10.90 14.13
C SER A 37 -12.42 -11.44 12.83
N ASN A 38 -12.19 -10.75 11.71
CA ASN A 38 -12.64 -11.19 10.39
C ASN A 38 -12.08 -12.57 10.02
N TYR A 39 -10.80 -12.81 10.28
CA TYR A 39 -10.16 -14.10 10.00
C TYR A 39 -10.66 -15.23 10.91
N LYS A 40 -11.03 -14.91 12.17
CA LYS A 40 -11.67 -15.88 13.07
C LYS A 40 -13.09 -16.23 12.63
N GLN A 41 -13.81 -15.28 12.05
CA GLN A 41 -15.17 -15.50 11.53
C GLN A 41 -15.13 -16.29 10.22
N ASP A 42 -14.19 -15.99 9.34
CA ASP A 42 -14.00 -16.69 8.07
C ASP A 42 -12.51 -17.03 7.83
N PRO A 43 -12.10 -18.28 8.15
CA PRO A 43 -10.72 -18.75 7.92
C PRO A 43 -10.32 -18.88 6.44
N SER A 44 -11.28 -18.78 5.50
CA SER A 44 -11.00 -18.85 4.06
C SER A 44 -10.56 -17.51 3.47
N LEU A 45 -10.65 -16.42 4.25
CA LEU A 45 -10.15 -15.10 3.86
C LEU A 45 -8.65 -15.13 3.57
N SER A 46 -8.28 -14.65 2.37
CA SER A 46 -6.88 -14.63 1.92
C SER A 46 -6.08 -13.48 2.53
N TRP A 47 -6.29 -12.25 2.04
CA TRP A 47 -5.54 -11.07 2.45
C TRP A 47 -6.49 -9.94 2.78
N GLN A 48 -6.21 -9.28 3.90
CA GLN A 48 -6.85 -8.04 4.28
C GLN A 48 -5.79 -6.94 4.23
N TYR A 49 -6.10 -5.82 3.60
CA TYR A 49 -5.14 -4.74 3.41
C TYR A 49 -5.80 -3.37 3.53
N PHE A 50 -5.02 -2.41 4.01
CA PHE A 50 -5.35 -1.01 4.09
C PHE A 50 -4.23 -0.21 3.41
N GLY A 51 -4.57 0.58 2.40
CA GLY A 51 -3.65 1.53 1.77
C GLY A 51 -3.89 2.94 2.31
N SER A 52 -2.85 3.56 2.84
CA SER A 52 -2.90 4.96 3.25
C SER A 52 -2.56 5.90 2.10
N SER A 53 -3.23 7.05 2.05
CA SER A 53 -2.86 8.15 1.14
C SER A 53 -1.45 8.69 1.40
N THR A 54 -0.94 8.51 2.63
CA THR A 54 0.43 8.87 3.03
C THR A 54 1.51 7.91 2.50
N GLY A 55 1.12 6.82 1.81
CA GLY A 55 2.05 5.96 1.08
C GLY A 55 2.58 4.74 1.85
N PHE A 56 1.96 4.38 2.97
CA PHE A 56 2.15 3.08 3.60
C PHE A 56 0.95 2.16 3.36
N MET A 57 1.18 0.86 3.45
CA MET A 57 0.14 -0.17 3.45
C MET A 57 0.26 -1.01 4.71
N ARG A 58 -0.88 -1.37 5.31
CA ARG A 58 -0.97 -2.40 6.35
C ARG A 58 -1.62 -3.65 5.76
N GLN A 59 -1.03 -4.82 5.97
CA GLN A 59 -1.49 -6.11 5.45
C GLN A 59 -1.60 -7.16 6.55
N PHE A 60 -2.69 -7.91 6.55
CA PHE A 60 -2.93 -9.05 7.42
C PHE A 60 -3.29 -10.29 6.58
N PRO A 61 -2.83 -11.51 6.94
CA PRO A 61 -1.85 -11.81 8.00
C PRO A 61 -0.46 -11.20 7.74
N ALA A 62 0.33 -10.96 8.78
CA ALA A 62 1.68 -10.46 8.60
C ALA A 62 2.55 -11.45 7.82
N MET A 63 3.27 -10.92 6.81
CA MET A 63 4.28 -11.66 6.09
C MET A 63 5.53 -10.81 5.95
N LYS A 64 6.69 -11.46 5.83
CA LYS A 64 7.89 -10.77 5.35
C LYS A 64 7.63 -10.35 3.91
N TRP A 65 7.81 -9.07 3.62
CA TRP A 65 7.68 -8.57 2.26
C TRP A 65 8.64 -9.33 1.35
N GLN A 66 8.09 -9.93 0.29
CA GLN A 66 8.85 -10.77 -0.63
C GLN A 66 9.61 -9.87 -1.61
N HIS A 67 10.77 -9.41 -1.16
CA HIS A 67 11.75 -8.74 -2.00
C HIS A 67 12.94 -9.70 -2.19
N SER A 68 13.18 -10.12 -3.44
CA SER A 68 14.33 -10.94 -3.77
C SER A 68 15.48 -10.02 -4.20
N PRO A 69 16.56 -9.89 -3.39
CA PRO A 69 17.67 -9.02 -3.72
C PRO A 69 18.42 -9.42 -5.00
N THR A 70 18.14 -10.60 -5.56
CA THR A 70 18.77 -11.13 -6.78
C THR A 70 18.05 -10.73 -8.08
N THR A 71 16.76 -10.38 -8.05
CA THR A 71 15.96 -10.14 -9.26
C THR A 71 15.35 -8.74 -9.34
N ALA A 72 15.20 -8.06 -8.21
CA ALA A 72 14.80 -6.66 -8.16
C ALA A 72 15.51 -6.00 -6.98
N PRO A 73 16.58 -5.21 -7.17
CA PRO A 73 17.36 -4.67 -6.05
C PRO A 73 16.62 -3.57 -5.26
N VAL A 74 15.59 -2.96 -5.83
CA VAL A 74 14.84 -1.86 -5.22
C VAL A 74 13.35 -2.17 -5.21
N ASP A 75 12.71 -1.92 -4.07
CA ASP A 75 11.28 -2.05 -3.91
C ASP A 75 10.56 -0.80 -4.43
N LEU A 76 9.86 -0.96 -5.55
CA LEU A 76 9.12 0.12 -6.21
C LEU A 76 7.63 0.10 -5.89
N TYR A 77 7.19 -0.84 -5.05
CA TYR A 77 5.78 -1.02 -4.75
C TYR A 77 5.19 0.23 -4.09
N ASP A 78 4.05 0.70 -4.60
CA ASP A 78 3.21 1.74 -3.98
C ASP A 78 1.78 1.24 -3.98
N CYS A 79 1.12 1.30 -2.83
CA CYS A 79 -0.29 0.93 -2.74
C CYS A 79 -1.18 1.87 -3.57
N ARG A 80 -0.80 3.16 -3.70
CA ARG A 80 -1.62 4.20 -4.34
C ARG A 80 -1.64 4.12 -5.86
N THR A 81 -0.65 3.45 -6.46
CA THR A 81 -0.60 3.23 -7.92
C THR A 81 -1.23 1.90 -8.34
N ARG A 82 -1.75 1.12 -7.38
CA ARG A 82 -2.42 -0.15 -7.69
C ARG A 82 -3.83 0.11 -8.19
N SER A 83 -4.26 -0.69 -9.17
CA SER A 83 -5.62 -0.60 -9.74
C SER A 83 -6.70 -0.65 -8.66
N TRP A 84 -6.61 -1.60 -7.72
CA TRP A 84 -7.57 -1.70 -6.61
C TRP A 84 -7.69 -0.43 -5.77
N TYR A 85 -6.60 0.33 -5.62
CA TYR A 85 -6.60 1.59 -4.87
C TYR A 85 -7.18 2.71 -5.73
N ILE A 86 -6.74 2.83 -6.99
CA ILE A 86 -7.18 3.87 -7.92
C ILE A 86 -8.68 3.78 -8.18
N GLU A 87 -9.18 2.56 -8.41
CA GLU A 87 -10.60 2.26 -8.65
C GLU A 87 -11.47 2.57 -7.43
N ALA A 88 -10.95 2.38 -6.21
CA ALA A 88 -11.65 2.73 -4.98
C ALA A 88 -11.57 4.23 -4.64
N ALA A 89 -10.44 4.87 -4.95
CA ALA A 89 -10.19 6.27 -4.60
C ALA A 89 -10.81 7.26 -5.59
N THR A 90 -11.08 6.84 -6.83
CA THR A 90 -11.58 7.72 -7.89
C THR A 90 -12.57 7.01 -8.80
N SER A 91 -13.47 7.79 -9.40
CA SER A 91 -14.36 7.30 -10.46
C SER A 91 -13.61 7.15 -11.80
N PRO A 92 -14.15 6.38 -12.76
CA PRO A 92 -13.68 6.38 -14.14
C PRO A 92 -13.65 7.79 -14.74
N LYS A 93 -12.64 8.08 -15.56
CA LYS A 93 -12.40 9.39 -16.19
C LYS A 93 -11.89 9.19 -17.61
N ASP A 94 -12.38 10.00 -18.55
CA ASP A 94 -11.84 10.11 -19.89
C ASP A 94 -10.70 11.15 -19.90
N ILE A 95 -9.51 10.74 -20.32
CA ILE A 95 -8.29 11.57 -20.26
C ILE A 95 -7.73 11.77 -21.66
N LEU A 96 -7.39 13.01 -22.01
CA LEU A 96 -6.62 13.38 -23.21
C LEU A 96 -5.24 13.87 -22.77
N ILE A 97 -4.18 13.22 -23.26
CA ILE A 97 -2.79 13.62 -22.99
C ILE A 97 -2.26 14.37 -24.21
N LEU A 98 -1.97 15.67 -24.05
CA LEU A 98 -1.31 16.49 -25.07
C LEU A 98 0.17 16.57 -24.75
N VAL A 99 1.02 16.29 -25.74
CA VAL A 99 2.48 16.34 -25.61
C VAL A 99 2.99 17.47 -26.50
N ASP A 100 3.75 18.41 -25.92
CA ASP A 100 4.41 19.47 -26.68
C ASP A 100 5.62 18.93 -27.44
N ASN A 101 5.69 19.24 -28.74
CA ASN A 101 6.78 18.89 -29.64
C ASN A 101 7.44 20.14 -30.27
N SER A 102 7.32 21.29 -29.59
CA SER A 102 7.99 22.54 -29.97
C SER A 102 9.51 22.43 -29.83
N GLY A 103 10.26 23.26 -30.57
CA GLY A 103 11.73 23.24 -30.56
C GLY A 103 12.38 23.59 -29.22
N SER A 104 11.64 24.12 -28.24
CA SER A 104 12.14 24.36 -26.87
C SER A 104 12.14 23.11 -25.99
N MET A 105 11.49 22.02 -26.43
CA MET A 105 11.49 20.74 -25.74
C MET A 105 12.60 19.79 -26.20
N MET A 106 13.35 20.18 -27.26
CA MET A 106 14.57 19.49 -27.70
C MET A 106 15.80 19.93 -26.90
#